data_AF-A0A926WZH4-F1
#
_entry.id   AF-A0A926WZH4-F1
#
_cell.length_a   1.000
_cell.length_b   1.000
_cell.length_c   1.000
_cell.angle_alpha   90.00
_cell.angle_beta   90.00
_cell.angle_gamma   90.00
#
_symmetry.space_group_name_H-M   'P 1'
#
loop_
_entity.id
_entity.type
_entity.pdbx_description
1 polymer ?
#
loop_
_entity_poly.entity_id
_entity_poly.type
_entity_poly.pdbx_seq_one_letter_code
_entity_poly.pdbx_strand_id
1 'polypeptide(L)' 'MEPTAFELTLEQQFEMRRMQDEVKGLSHEQALNLLVQASRLLMLKDNIIRNLVSNTPIQSLS' A
#
# COMPACT_ATOMS: atom_id res chain seq x y z
N MET A 1 16.06 6.36 -8.45
CA MET A 1 15.21 5.21 -8.11
C MET A 1 14.89 4.51 -9.42
N GLU A 2 15.03 3.19 -9.47
CA GLU A 2 14.67 2.40 -10.66
C GLU A 2 13.19 2.62 -11.01
N PRO A 3 12.84 2.83 -12.29
CA PRO A 3 11.45 3.08 -12.71
C PRO A 3 10.48 1.98 -12.26
N THR A 4 10.97 0.75 -12.12
CA THR A 4 10.20 -0.45 -11.76
C THR A 4 9.94 -0.59 -10.26
N ALA A 5 10.55 0.24 -9.41
CA ALA A 5 10.43 0.12 -7.94
C ALA A 5 8.99 0.35 -7.42
N PHE A 6 8.12 0.94 -8.24
CA PHE A 6 6.70 1.18 -7.93
C PHE A 6 5.74 0.32 -8.76
N GLU A 7 6.28 -0.56 -9.62
CA GLU A 7 5.46 -1.51 -10.36
C GLU A 7 5.04 -2.66 -9.44
N LEU A 8 3.79 -3.10 -9.57
CA LEU A 8 3.30 -4.25 -8.83
C LEU A 8 3.95 -5.53 -9.36
N THR A 9 4.39 -6.41 -8.47
CA THR A 9 4.80 -7.77 -8.86
C THR A 9 3.62 -8.55 -9.43
N LEU A 10 3.89 -9.64 -10.14
CA LEU A 10 2.83 -10.51 -10.70
C LEU A 10 1.86 -11.00 -9.61
N GLU A 11 2.39 -11.38 -8.45
CA GLU A 11 1.61 -11.83 -7.30
C GLU A 11 0.74 -10.70 -6.75
N GLN A 12 1.28 -9.48 -6.66
CA GLN A 12 0.50 -8.32 -6.23
C GLN A 12 -0.61 -7.97 -7.23
N GLN A 13 -0.36 -8.11 -8.52
CA GLN A 13 -1.39 -7.96 -9.55
C GLN A 13 -2.49 -9.02 -9.44
N PHE A 14 -2.12 -10.28 -9.14
CA PHE A 14 -3.08 -11.35 -8.86
C PHE A 14 -3.94 -11.03 -7.63
N GLU A 15 -3.33 -10.58 -6.54
CA GLU A 15 -4.05 -10.17 -5.33
C GLU A 15 -5.00 -9.00 -5.59
N MET A 16 -4.60 -8.02 -6.42
CA MET A 16 -5.49 -6.94 -6.85
C MET A 16 -6.72 -7.47 -7.58
N ARG A 17 -6.55 -8.49 -8.43
CA ARG A 17 -7.68 -9.11 -9.12
C ARG A 17 -8.60 -9.87 -8.15
N ARG A 18 -8.03 -10.62 -7.21
CA ARG A 18 -8.80 -11.31 -6.16
C ARG A 18 -9.62 -10.32 -5.33
N MET A 19 -8.99 -9.23 -4.89
CA MET A 19 -9.66 -8.18 -4.11
C MET A 19 -10.79 -7.52 -4.91
N GLN A 20 -10.61 -7.28 -6.21
CA GLN A 20 -11.65 -6.72 -7.07
C GLN A 20 -12.92 -7.60 -7.09
N ASP A 21 -12.75 -8.92 -7.12
CA ASP A 21 -13.87 -9.86 -7.12
C ASP A 21 -14.53 -9.98 -5.74
N GLU A 22 -13.75 -9.95 -4.66
CA GLU A 22 -14.25 -9.93 -3.27
C GLU A 22 -15.10 -8.67 -2.98
N VAL A 23 -14.65 -7.49 -3.44
CA VAL A 23 -15.34 -6.21 -3.20
C VAL A 23 -16.72 -6.16 -3.85
N LYS A 24 -16.97 -6.88 -4.95
CA LYS A 24 -18.29 -6.95 -5.62
C LYS A 24 -19.37 -7.58 -4.74
N GLY A 25 -18.98 -8.41 -3.76
CA GLY A 25 -19.90 -9.05 -2.82
C GLY A 25 -20.24 -8.20 -1.59
N LEU A 26 -19.61 -7.03 -1.42
CA LEU A 26 -19.79 -6.20 -0.23
C LEU A 26 -21.08 -5.39 -0.28
N SER A 27 -21.73 -5.27 0.87
CA SER A 27 -22.75 -4.24 1.07
C SER A 27 -22.13 -2.84 1.05
N HIS A 28 -22.95 -1.81 0.85
CA HIS A 28 -22.50 -0.42 0.89
C HIS A 28 -21.79 -0.06 2.21
N GLU A 29 -22.36 -0.49 3.34
CA GLU A 29 -21.79 -0.25 4.65
C GLU A 29 -20.45 -0.98 4.85
N GLN A 30 -20.33 -2.23 4.38
CA GLN A 30 -19.08 -2.98 4.43
C GLN A 30 -18.00 -2.33 3.56
N ALA A 31 -18.36 -1.86 2.37
CA ALA A 31 -17.44 -1.16 1.47
C ALA A 31 -16.93 0.16 2.07
N LEU A 32 -17.81 0.95 2.69
CA LEU A 32 -17.42 2.18 3.39
C LEU A 32 -16.51 1.91 4.59
N ASN A 33 -16.84 0.90 5.40
CA ASN A 33 -16.01 0.51 6.53
C ASN A 33 -14.62 0.02 6.08
N LEU A 34 -14.55 -0.74 4.98
CA LEU A 34 -13.28 -1.17 4.40
C LEU A 34 -12.48 0.02 3.89
N LEU A 35 -13.12 0.98 3.22
CA LEU A 35 -12.47 2.19 2.71
C LEU A 35 -11.83 3.00 3.84
N VAL A 36 -12.56 3.25 4.94
CA VAL A 36 -12.03 4.01 6.09
C VAL A 36 -10.83 3.29 6.73
N GLN A 37 -10.87 1.96 6.83
CA GLN A 37 -9.75 1.17 7.33
C GLN A 37 -8.53 1.25 6.41
N ALA A 38 -8.73 1.12 5.10
CA ALA A 38 -7.67 1.26 4.11
C ALA A 38 -7.02 2.65 4.16
N SER A 39 -7.82 3.73 4.24
CA SER A 39 -7.32 5.10 4.38
C SER A 39 -6.46 5.28 5.64
N ARG A 40 -6.87 4.71 6.78
CA ARG A 40 -6.06 4.74 8.01
C ARG A 40 -4.75 3.98 7.83
N LEU A 41 -4.79 2.82 7.18
CA LEU A 41 -3.60 2.02 6.94
C LEU A 41 -2.60 2.74 6.02
N LEU A 42 -3.08 3.49 5.02
CA LEU A 42 -2.23 4.33 4.17
C LEU A 42 -1.47 5.39 4.99
N MET A 43 -2.16 6.11 5.88
CA MET A 43 -1.51 7.10 6.77
C MET A 43 -0.44 6.47 7.66
N LEU A 44 -0.68 5.26 8.17
CA LEU A 44 0.32 4.54 8.96
C LEU A 44 1.53 4.13 8.12
N LYS A 45 1.31 3.65 6.89
CA LYS A 45 2.39 3.32 5.94
C LYS A 45 3.22 4.53 5.58
N ASP A 46 2.60 5.70 5.39
CA ASP A 46 3.32 6.96 5.15
C ASP A 46 4.25 7.33 6.31
N ASN A 47 3.76 7.19 7.54
CA ASN A 47 4.57 7.43 8.74
C ASN A 47 5.74 6.45 8.84
N ILE A 48 5.52 5.17 8.52
CA ILE A 48 6.58 4.15 8.49
C ILE A 48 7.64 4.51 7.44
N ILE A 49 7.23 4.80 6.20
CA ILE A 49 8.15 5.18 5.12
C ILE A 49 8.95 6.42 5.53
N ARG A 50 8.28 7.46 6.07
CA ARG A 50 8.93 8.67 6.57
C ARG A 50 10.00 8.36 7.63
N ASN A 51 9.68 7.51 8.59
CA ASN A 51 10.62 7.11 9.63
C ASN A 51 11.79 6.30 9.07
N LEU A 52 11.56 5.39 8.13
CA LEU A 52 12.63 4.61 7.50
C LEU A 52 13.58 5.51 6.70
N VAL A 53 13.03 6.44 5.90
CA VAL A 53 13.82 7.41 5.15
C VAL A 53 14.63 8.31 6.09
N SER A 54 14.03 8.79 7.18
CA SER A 54 14.69 9.69 8.14
C SER A 54 15.79 9.00 8.97
N ASN A 55 15.67 7.69 9.20
CA ASN A 55 16.63 6.89 9.97
C ASN A 55 17.68 6.17 9.10
N THR A 56 17.64 6.34 7.77
CA THR A 56 18.67 5.80 6.88
C THR A 56 19.89 6.74 6.91
N PRO A 57 21.09 6.30 7.37
CA PRO A 57 22.25 7.16 7.41
C PRO A 57 22.66 7.60 6.00
N ILE A 58 22.84 8.89 5.78
CA ILE A 58 23.22 9.48 4.47
C ILE A 58 24.70 9.12 4.08
N GLN A 59 25.43 8.34 4.87
CA GLN A 59 26.89 8.16 4.79
C GLN A 59 27.43 6.97 3.97
N SER A 60 26.65 6.32 3.09
CA SER A 60 27.21 5.27 2.21
C SER A 60 27.25 5.63 0.72
N LEU A 61 27.16 6.92 0.39
CA LEU A 61 27.26 7.44 -0.99
C LEU A 61 28.38 8.49 -1.12
N SER A 62 29.55 8.22 -0.51
CA SER A 62 30.83 8.89 -0.79
C SER A 62 31.89 7.85 -1.14
#